data_AF-A0A958ZBJ2-F1
#
_entry.id   AF-A0A958ZBJ2-F1
#
_cell.length_a   1.000
_cell.length_b   1.000
_cell.length_c   1.000
_cell.angle_alpha   90.00
_cell.angle_beta   90.00
_cell.angle_gamma   90.00
#
_symmetry.space_group_name_H-M   'P 1'
#
loop_
_entity.id
_entity.type
_entity.pdbx_description
1 polymer ?
#
loop_
_entity_poly.entity_id
_entity_poly.type
_entity_poly.pdbx_seq_one_letter_code
_entity_poly.pdbx_strand_id
1 'polypeptide(L)' 'MKKIDTGKIAAWHSKYKEGLLTGRYITTSMIEPVIKNLSSRFQIESRAQSHEGLPIYKIVVGTGP' A
#
# COMPACT_ATOMS: atom_id res chain seq x y z
N MET A 1 -1.11 -28.13 10.85
CA MET A 1 -0.82 -26.93 10.04
C MET A 1 -1.50 -27.04 8.69
N LYS A 2 -2.32 -26.07 8.28
CA LYS A 2 -2.85 -26.02 6.90
C LYS A 2 -1.69 -25.81 5.93
N LYS A 3 -1.56 -26.66 4.92
CA LYS A 3 -0.58 -26.44 3.83
C LYS A 3 -1.03 -25.22 3.04
N ILE A 4 -0.12 -24.27 2.86
CA ILE A 4 -0.35 -23.09 2.02
C ILE A 4 -0.21 -23.52 0.56
N ASP A 5 -1.23 -23.25 -0.25
CA ASP A 5 -1.21 -23.49 -1.70
C ASP A 5 -0.44 -22.35 -2.38
N THR A 6 0.86 -22.57 -2.60
CA THR A 6 1.76 -21.61 -3.22
C THR A 6 1.41 -21.33 -4.68
N GLY A 7 0.77 -22.29 -5.38
CA GLY A 7 0.33 -22.12 -6.76
C GLY A 7 -0.78 -21.09 -6.89
N LYS A 8 -1.77 -21.12 -5.99
CA LYS A 8 -2.83 -20.09 -5.93
C LYS A 8 -2.28 -18.71 -5.62
N ILE A 9 -1.31 -18.60 -4.71
CA ILE A 9 -0.67 -17.32 -4.36
C ILE A 9 0.10 -16.77 -5.56
N ALA A 10 0.87 -17.61 -6.26
CA ALA A 10 1.62 -17.20 -7.44
C ALA A 10 0.69 -16.71 -8.57
N ALA A 11 -0.41 -17.43 -8.83
CA ALA A 11 -1.40 -17.03 -9.82
C ALA A 11 -2.10 -15.71 -9.46
N TRP A 12 -2.48 -15.54 -8.19
CA TRP A 12 -3.05 -14.29 -7.69
C TRP A 12 -2.06 -13.13 -7.86
N HIS A 13 -0.82 -13.29 -7.39
CA HIS A 13 0.22 -12.29 -7.56
C HIS A 13 0.45 -11.94 -9.04
N SER A 14 0.57 -12.93 -9.93
CA SER A 14 0.75 -12.66 -11.36
C SER A 14 -0.42 -11.90 -11.98
N LYS A 15 -1.65 -12.11 -11.49
CA LYS A 15 -2.84 -11.46 -12.01
C LYS A 15 -2.98 -10.00 -11.54
N TYR A 16 -2.57 -9.71 -10.31
CA TYR A 16 -2.80 -8.41 -9.66
C TYR A 16 -1.54 -7.56 -9.50
N LYS A 17 -0.35 -8.09 -9.79
CA LYS A 17 0.88 -7.31 -9.76
C LYS A 17 0.86 -6.26 -10.87
N GLU A 18 0.91 -5.00 -10.46
CA GLU A 18 1.04 -3.87 -11.38
C GLU A 18 2.44 -3.86 -12.03
N GLY A 19 2.48 -3.97 -13.36
CA GLY A 19 3.73 -4.01 -14.13
C GLY A 19 4.22 -2.63 -14.56
N LEU A 20 3.30 -1.69 -14.82
CA LEU A 20 3.60 -0.38 -15.41
C LEU A 20 4.40 0.54 -14.49
N LEU A 21 4.31 0.32 -13.17
CA LEU A 21 5.04 1.06 -12.16
C LEU A 21 6.40 0.44 -11.81
N THR A 22 6.74 -0.71 -12.42
CA THR A 22 8.00 -1.41 -12.15
C THR A 22 9.19 -0.52 -12.53
N GLY A 23 10.12 -0.34 -11.59
CA GLY A 23 11.35 0.46 -11.81
C GLY A 23 11.13 1.97 -11.88
N ARG A 24 9.91 2.47 -11.61
CA ARG A 24 9.62 3.90 -11.59
C ARG A 24 9.67 4.46 -10.18
N TYR A 25 10.20 5.68 -10.06
CA TYR A 25 10.08 6.46 -8.83
C TYR A 25 8.68 7.07 -8.73
N ILE A 26 8.01 6.83 -7.61
CA ILE A 26 6.71 7.45 -7.32
C ILE A 26 6.98 8.70 -6.50
N THR A 27 6.57 9.86 -7.01
CA THR A 27 6.70 11.12 -6.30
C THR A 27 5.58 11.30 -5.28
N THR A 28 5.79 12.18 -4.31
CA THR A 28 4.78 12.49 -3.27
C THR A 28 3.47 12.97 -3.89
N SER A 29 3.53 13.84 -4.90
CA SER A 29 2.34 14.37 -5.59
C SER A 29 1.55 13.28 -6.34
N MET A 30 2.22 12.21 -6.78
CA MET A 30 1.56 11.07 -7.43
C MET A 30 0.87 10.14 -6.43
N ILE A 31 1.49 9.87 -5.27
CA ILE A 31 0.98 8.88 -4.32
C ILE A 31 -0.04 9.46 -3.33
N GLU A 32 0.04 10.76 -3.01
CA GLU A 32 -0.81 11.39 -2.02
C GLU A 32 -2.32 11.27 -2.33
N PRO A 33 -2.81 11.48 -3.58
CA PRO A 33 -4.22 11.27 -3.91
C PRO A 33 -4.66 9.82 -3.70
N VAL A 34 -3.77 8.85 -3.98
CA VAL A 34 -4.04 7.42 -3.77
C VAL A 34 -4.22 7.16 -2.28
N ILE A 35 -3.29 7.64 -1.45
CA ILE A 35 -3.35 7.48 0.01
C ILE A 35 -4.64 8.08 0.57
N LYS A 36 -5.03 9.29 0.16
CA LYS A 36 -6.27 9.93 0.63
C LYS A 36 -7.53 9.09 0.31
N ASN A 37 -7.55 8.44 -0.86
CA ASN A 37 -8.66 7.56 -1.28
C ASN A 37 -8.68 6.19 -0.57
N LEU A 38 -7.54 5.74 -0.02
CA LEU A 38 -7.44 4.45 0.68
C LEU A 38 -8.15 4.43 2.04
N SER A 39 -8.50 5.60 2.60
CA SER A 39 -9.21 5.74 3.88
C SER A 39 -10.55 4.97 3.93
N SER A 40 -11.17 4.71 2.78
CA SER A 40 -12.40 3.91 2.66
C SER A 40 -12.21 2.41 2.94
N ARG A 41 -10.97 1.91 2.87
CA ARG A 41 -10.63 0.47 3.00
C ARG A 41 -9.61 0.18 4.09
N PHE A 42 -8.86 1.18 4.53
CA PHE A 42 -7.76 1.04 5.47
C PHE A 42 -7.79 2.14 6.52
N GLN A 43 -7.25 1.85 7.70
CA GLN A 43 -7.03 2.86 8.72
C GLN A 43 -5.78 3.67 8.35
N ILE A 44 -5.97 4.98 8.16
CA ILE A 44 -4.91 5.91 7.79
C ILE A 44 -4.81 6.99 8.87
N GLU A 45 -3.59 7.19 9.36
CA GLU A 45 -3.28 8.22 10.35
C GLU A 45 -2.17 9.11 9.81
N SER A 46 -2.38 10.43 9.81
CA SER A 46 -1.28 11.39 9.64
C SER A 46 -0.60 11.58 10.98
N ARG A 47 0.56 10.95 11.19
CA ARG A 47 1.21 10.92 12.51
C ARG A 47 2.17 12.07 12.76
N ALA A 48 2.67 12.70 11.70
CA ALA A 48 3.65 13.76 11.79
C ALA A 48 3.71 14.56 10.49
N GLN A 49 4.55 15.60 10.50
CA GLN A 49 5.00 16.32 9.32
C GLN A 49 6.53 16.20 9.20
N SER A 50 7.03 16.19 7.97
CA SER A 50 8.45 16.30 7.69
C SER A 50 8.97 17.69 8.05
N HIS A 51 10.29 17.88 7.98
CA HIS A 51 10.91 19.19 8.14
C HIS A 51 10.33 20.24 7.16
N GLU A 52 9.98 19.81 5.94
CA GLU A 52 9.38 20.66 4.90
C GLU A 52 7.84 20.74 4.99
N GLY A 53 7.24 20.22 6.07
CA GLY A 53 5.79 20.27 6.29
C GLY A 53 4.99 19.21 5.54
N LEU A 54 5.64 18.22 4.91
CA LEU A 54 4.94 17.15 4.20
C LEU A 54 4.35 16.12 5.18
N PRO A 55 3.10 15.68 5.00
CA PRO A 55 2.46 14.74 5.93
C PRO A 55 3.12 13.35 5.86
N ILE A 56 3.35 12.75 7.04
CA ILE A 56 3.82 11.37 7.18
C ILE A 56 2.61 10.49 7.50
N TYR A 57 2.21 9.67 6.53
CA TYR A 57 1.06 8.77 6.64
C TYR A 57 1.47 7.40 7.18
N LYS A 58 0.72 6.90 8.17
CA LYS A 58 0.71 5.50 8.58
C LYS A 58 -0.53 4.83 8.03
N ILE A 59 -0.35 3.74 7.28
CA ILE A 59 -1.44 2.91 6.74
C ILE A 59 -1.40 1.56 7.44
N VAL A 60 -2.48 1.17 8.09
CA VAL A 60 -2.61 -0.13 8.74
C VAL A 60 -3.41 -1.06 7.84
N VAL A 61 -2.82 -2.19 7.48
CA VAL A 61 -3.43 -3.20 6.61
C VAL A 61 -3.67 -4.47 7.43
N GLY A 62 -4.95 -4.84 7.56
CA GLY A 62 -5.38 -5.99 8.34
C GLY A 62 -5.49 -5.71 9.84
N THR A 63 -6.11 -6.66 10.55
CA THR A 63 -6.40 -6.60 11.98
C THR A 63 -5.77 -7.79 12.69
N GLY A 64 -4.51 -8.11 12.37
CA GLY A 64 -3.85 -9.35 12.80
C GLY A 64 -4.16 -9.72 14.26
N PRO A 65 -4.38 -11.01 14.57
CA PRO A 65 -4.69 -11.47 15.93
C PRO A 65 -3.53 -11.22 16.90
#